data_AF-A0A1Q4A2X8-F1
#
_entry.id   AF-A0A1Q4A2X8-F1
#
_cell.length_a   1.000
_cell.length_b   1.000
_cell.length_c   1.000
_cell.angle_alpha   90.00
_cell.angle_beta   90.00
_cell.angle_gamma   90.00
#
_symmetry.space_group_name_H-M   'P 1'
#
loop_
_entity.id
_entity.type
_entity.pdbx_description
1 polymer ?
#
loop_
_entity_poly.entity_id
_entity_poly.type
_entity_poly.pdbx_seq_one_letter_code
_entity_poly.pdbx_strand_id
1 'polypeptide(L)'
;MPSDPIEIERARDRLQQLVVLHRTAAARAARPPLVEETAWRGPAYFAYRMRAEGVAAALSRVVGELDDAVVLAREELARALR
;
A
#
# COMPACT_ATOMS: atom_id res chain seq x y z
N MET A 1 11.60 28.47 8.26
CA MET A 1 10.26 29.04 8.04
C MET A 1 9.40 28.53 9.18
N PRO A 2 8.60 29.36 9.87
CA PRO A 2 7.63 28.79 10.81
C PRO A 2 6.59 28.06 9.98
N SER A 3 6.61 26.74 10.04
CA SER A 3 5.61 25.87 9.43
C SER A 3 4.26 26.25 10.03
N ASP A 4 3.31 26.71 9.21
CA ASP A 4 1.97 27.05 9.69
C ASP A 4 1.40 25.85 10.46
N PRO A 5 0.91 26.02 11.70
CA PRO A 5 0.31 24.94 12.47
C PRO A 5 -0.74 24.13 11.69
N ILE A 6 -1.52 24.79 10.83
CA ILE A 6 -2.53 24.15 9.98
C ILE A 6 -1.88 23.24 8.93
N GLU A 7 -0.72 23.64 8.38
CA GLU A 7 0.03 22.82 7.42
C GLU A 7 0.62 21.57 8.07
N ILE A 8 1.11 21.69 9.31
CA ILE A 8 1.59 20.55 10.10
C ILE A 8 0.46 19.54 10.35
N GLU A 9 -0.72 20.01 10.75
CA GLU A 9 -1.89 19.15 10.98
C GLU A 9 -2.30 18.42 9.69
N ARG A 10 -2.41 19.15 8.57
CA ARG A 10 -2.70 18.56 7.26
C ARG A 10 -1.65 17.53 6.84
N ALA A 11 -0.38 17.78 7.12
CA ALA A 11 0.70 16.83 6.83
C ALA A 11 0.58 15.56 7.69
N ARG A 12 0.24 15.70 8.97
CA ARG A 12 -0.03 14.57 9.88
C ARG A 12 -1.22 13.72 9.40
N ASP A 13 -2.31 14.36 9.01
CA ASP A 13 -3.50 13.66 8.50
C ASP A 13 -3.19 12.87 7.23
N ARG A 14 -2.46 13.48 6.29
CA ARG A 14 -2.01 12.82 5.05
C ARG A 14 -1.07 11.65 5.34
N LEU A 15 -0.14 11.79 6.27
CA LEU A 15 0.73 10.69 6.70
C LEU A 15 -0.09 9.54 7.29
N GLN A 16 -1.10 9.83 8.11
CA GLN A 16 -1.99 8.81 8.65
C GLN A 16 -2.76 8.07 7.54
N GLN A 17 -3.26 8.79 6.53
CA GLN A 17 -3.93 8.19 5.37
C GLN A 17 -2.96 7.29 4.57
N LEU A 18 -1.74 7.75 4.31
CA LEU A 18 -0.70 6.95 3.63
C LEU A 18 -0.38 5.66 4.38
N VAL A 19 -0.24 5.72 5.72
CA VAL A 19 0.02 4.54 6.55
C VAL A 19 -1.13 3.53 6.49
N VAL A 20 -2.39 4.01 6.46
CA VAL A 20 -3.55 3.13 6.30
C VAL A 20 -3.54 2.45 4.94
N LEU A 21 -3.31 3.20 3.86
CA LEU A 21 -3.22 2.67 2.51
C LEU A 21 -2.09 1.63 2.38
N HIS A 22 -0.91 1.93 2.93
CA HIS A 22 0.23 1.02 2.97
C HIS A 22 -0.14 -0.30 3.67
N ARG A 23 -0.72 -0.24 4.87
CA ARG A 23 -1.14 -1.44 5.62
C ARG A 23 -2.17 -2.28 4.86
N THR A 24 -3.16 -1.63 4.23
CA THR A 24 -4.17 -2.34 3.44
C THR A 24 -3.58 -2.99 2.19
N ALA A 25 -2.70 -2.29 1.49
CA ALA A 25 -2.01 -2.82 0.31
C ALA A 25 -1.10 -4.00 0.69
N ALA A 26 -0.34 -3.89 1.78
CA ALA A 26 0.55 -4.94 2.28
C ALA A 26 -0.23 -6.19 2.67
N ALA A 27 -1.35 -6.06 3.39
CA ALA A 27 -2.20 -7.18 3.75
C ALA A 27 -2.75 -7.92 2.52
N ARG A 28 -3.18 -7.18 1.49
CA ARG A 28 -3.69 -7.76 0.23
C ARG A 28 -2.59 -8.40 -0.62
N ALA A 29 -1.39 -7.81 -0.64
CA ALA A 29 -0.24 -8.37 -1.34
C ALA A 29 0.22 -9.69 -0.70
N ALA A 30 0.24 -9.75 0.64
CA ALA A 30 0.66 -10.95 1.38
C ALA A 30 -0.35 -12.10 1.29
N ARG A 31 -1.64 -11.78 1.17
CA ARG A 31 -2.71 -12.78 1.09
C ARG A 31 -3.72 -12.39 0.01
N PRO A 32 -3.37 -12.56 -1.28
CA PRO A 32 -4.30 -12.29 -2.36
C PRO A 32 -5.53 -13.22 -2.22
N PRO A 33 -6.75 -12.71 -2.47
CA PRO A 33 -7.94 -13.54 -2.41
C PRO A 33 -7.92 -14.53 -3.58
N LEU A 34 -7.53 -15.76 -3.28
CA LEU A 34 -7.51 -16.86 -4.24
C LEU A 34 -8.76 -17.72 -4.07
N VAL A 35 -9.46 -17.96 -5.18
CA VAL A 35 -10.48 -19.01 -5.27
C VAL A 35 -9.75 -20.35 -5.42
N GLU A 36 -10.18 -21.36 -4.68
CA GLU A 36 -9.58 -22.69 -4.74
C GLU A 36 -9.77 -23.35 -6.11
N GLU A 37 -8.79 -24.16 -6.52
CA GLU A 37 -8.84 -24.93 -7.77
C GLU A 37 -10.08 -25.83 -7.87
N THR A 38 -10.51 -26.39 -6.74
CA THR A 38 -11.68 -27.27 -6.60
C THR A 38 -12.99 -26.61 -7.05
N ALA A 39 -13.07 -25.29 -7.05
CA ALA A 39 -14.26 -24.53 -7.48
C ALA A 39 -14.33 -24.33 -9.01
N TRP A 40 -13.31 -24.73 -9.77
CA TRP A 40 -13.20 -24.48 -11.20
C TRP A 40 -13.30 -25.77 -12.01
N ARG A 41 -13.92 -25.68 -13.19
CA ARG A 41 -13.95 -26.78 -14.18
C ARG A 41 -12.96 -26.49 -15.29
N GLY A 42 -12.04 -27.43 -15.54
CA GLY A 42 -11.09 -27.37 -16.65
C GLY A 42 -9.95 -26.35 -16.47
N PRO A 43 -9.24 -25.96 -17.55
CA PRO A 43 -7.98 -25.22 -17.47
C PRO A 43 -8.11 -23.74 -17.08
N ALA A 44 -9.33 -23.24 -16.87
CA ALA A 44 -9.60 -21.84 -16.56
C ALA A 44 -8.95 -21.38 -15.24
N TYR A 45 -8.76 -22.31 -14.28
CA TYR A 45 -8.07 -22.02 -13.02
C TYR A 45 -6.62 -21.56 -13.24
N PHE A 46 -5.89 -22.13 -14.19
CA PHE A 46 -4.50 -21.76 -14.44
C PHE A 46 -4.38 -20.30 -14.90
N ALA A 47 -5.25 -19.87 -15.83
CA ALA A 47 -5.30 -18.48 -16.29
C ALA A 47 -5.66 -17.51 -15.16
N TYR A 48 -6.64 -17.90 -14.32
CA TYR A 48 -6.99 -17.15 -13.12
C TYR A 48 -5.79 -17.00 -12.16
N ARG A 49 -5.11 -18.10 -11.83
CA ARG A 49 -3.99 -18.13 -10.91
C ARG A 49 -2.86 -17.22 -11.39
N MET A 50 -2.46 -17.33 -12.65
CA MET A 50 -1.44 -16.48 -13.26
C MET A 50 -1.82 -14.99 -13.17
N ARG A 51 -3.09 -14.66 -13.39
CA ARG A 51 -3.55 -13.27 -13.29
C ARG A 51 -3.53 -12.77 -11.85
N ALA A 52 -3.95 -13.60 -10.89
CA ALA A 52 -3.95 -13.28 -9.48
C ALA A 52 -2.52 -13.08 -8.92
N GLU A 53 -1.58 -13.92 -9.32
CA GLU A 53 -0.15 -13.75 -9.02
C GLU A 53 0.39 -12.43 -9.58
N GLY A 54 0.04 -12.08 -10.81
CA GLY A 54 0.41 -10.80 -11.41
C GLY A 54 -0.16 -9.59 -10.65
N VAL A 55 -1.39 -9.69 -10.13
CA VAL A 55 -1.97 -8.66 -9.26
C VAL A 55 -1.24 -8.58 -7.92
N ALA A 56 -0.90 -9.71 -7.30
CA ALA A 56 -0.13 -9.73 -6.06
C ALA A 56 1.24 -9.06 -6.23
N ALA A 57 1.94 -9.36 -7.33
CA ALA A 57 3.22 -8.72 -7.66
C ALA A 57 3.08 -7.20 -7.91
N ALA A 58 2.00 -6.76 -8.54
CA ALA A 58 1.71 -5.33 -8.69
C ALA A 58 1.45 -4.66 -7.34
N LEU A 59 0.69 -5.29 -6.44
CA LEU A 59 0.46 -4.79 -5.09
C LEU A 59 1.75 -4.71 -4.28
N SER A 60 2.64 -5.70 -4.37
CA SER A 60 3.95 -5.65 -3.71
C SER A 60 4.80 -4.46 -4.16
N ARG A 61 4.76 -4.08 -5.44
CA ARG A 61 5.44 -2.88 -5.93
C ARG A 61 4.85 -1.60 -5.35
N VAL A 62 3.52 -1.48 -5.37
CA VAL A 62 2.81 -0.33 -4.77
C VAL A 62 3.09 -0.22 -3.27
N VAL A 63 3.22 -1.34 -2.56
CA VAL A 63 3.60 -1.35 -1.14
C VAL A 63 4.99 -0.75 -0.94
N GLY A 64 5.97 -1.09 -1.80
CA GLY A 64 7.30 -0.49 -1.76
C GLY A 64 7.26 1.02 -1.99
N GLU A 65 6.55 1.49 -3.02
CA GLU A 65 6.39 2.92 -3.29
C GLU A 65 5.71 3.67 -2.13
N LEU A 66 4.75 3.03 -1.46
CA LEU A 66 4.09 3.59 -0.28
C LEU A 66 4.99 3.62 0.95
N ASP A 67 5.89 2.64 1.12
CA ASP A 67 6.86 2.63 2.22
C ASP A 67 7.83 3.81 2.07
N ASP A 68 8.39 4.01 0.87
CA ASP A 68 9.24 5.16 0.54
C ASP A 68 8.53 6.49 0.81
N ALA A 69 7.27 6.61 0.36
CA ALA A 69 6.47 7.81 0.60
C ALA A 69 6.22 8.08 2.09
N VAL A 70 5.99 7.03 2.90
CA VAL A 70 5.80 7.14 4.35
C VAL A 70 7.10 7.57 5.03
N VAL A 71 8.25 7.03 4.63
CA VAL A 71 9.56 7.43 5.14
C VAL A 71 9.82 8.91 4.87
N LEU A 72 9.67 9.35 3.61
CA LEU A 72 9.84 10.75 3.23
C LEU A 72 8.90 11.69 3.99
N ALA A 73 7.61 11.35 4.08
CA ALA A 73 6.63 12.15 4.80
C ALA A 73 6.94 12.28 6.30
N ARG A 74 7.48 11.23 6.93
CA ARG A 74 7.94 11.28 8.33
C ARG A 74 9.15 12.20 8.51
N GLU A 75 10.11 12.14 7.60
CA GLU A 75 11.29 13.00 7.64
C GLU A 75 10.93 14.48 7.49
N GLU A 76 10.09 14.81 6.51
CA GLU A 76 9.63 16.19 6.30
C GLU A 76 8.87 16.73 7.52
N LEU A 77 7.96 15.92 8.09
CA LEU A 77 7.24 16.32 9.31
C LEU A 77 8.20 16.51 10.50
N ALA A 78 9.20 15.66 10.65
CA ALA A 78 10.22 15.79 11.70
C ALA A 78 11.08 17.05 11.53
N ARG A 79 11.39 17.45 10.28
CA ARG A 79 12.09 18.71 9.98
C ARG A 79 11.22 19.92 10.28
N ALA A 80 9.93 19.88 9.94
CA ALA A 80 8.99 20.97 10.16
C ALA A 80 8.67 21.25 11.64
N LEU A 81 8.93 20.28 12.53
CA LEU A 81 8.75 20.36 13.98
C LEU A 81 10.02 20.80 14.75
N ARG A 82 11.16 20.93 14.07
CA ARG A 82 12.43 21.43 14.65
C ARG A 82 12.56 22.93 14.45
#